data_AF-A0A443KD42-F1
#
_entry.id   AF-A0A443KD42-F1
#
_cell.length_a   1.000
_cell.length_b   1.000
_cell.length_c   1.000
_cell.angle_alpha   90.00
_cell.angle_beta   90.00
_cell.angle_gamma   90.00
#
_symmetry.space_group_name_H-M   'P 1'
#
loop_
_entity.id
_entity.type
_entity.pdbx_description
1 polymer ?
#
loop_
_entity_poly.entity_id
_entity_poly.type
_entity_poly.pdbx_seq_one_letter_code
_entity_poly.pdbx_strand_id
1 'polypeptide(L)'
;MPCENGFGPIGMAWQNMAGTYPAVAPHYCTNPAQRWASPSAGVLDSYPEPLTDNVENPAALAGATGSNVDMVHVDAGDDTSEPAVSARPVVPLPGIFNRARFLWAKAVAEDDITGLGKALAYVIINQVADRNTAQCFWSYERFGKALNCSRDSVRRLFRLLEAAGWLRRKIVQSGRGTVIGIEFTIPAERAEGWDRPKHPGGVAPYLHSSVALTAQTHASNPGRGGAEVDTERASTGGKITPYRRSSPPARGVQGCPQRGAGLHPPYHTPNYSKKAAVSTSAAEPRKQVRAEQPASLPDKPHLPLAAVVPFGSDREADWNEWLRRNRFPALAELGVLASDATGRGYETPFRRPPSIDQDNEQDLEARIARRWANWALLRKGA
;
A
#
# COMPACT_ATOMS: atom_id res chain seq x y z
N MET A 1 -62.21 -50.37 8.84
CA MET A 1 -61.29 -49.44 9.52
C MET A 1 -60.97 -48.30 8.56
N PRO A 2 -61.72 -47.21 8.62
CA PRO A 2 -61.07 -45.90 8.56
C PRO A 2 -61.58 -45.01 9.71
N CYS A 3 -60.65 -44.34 10.39
CA CYS A 3 -60.97 -43.27 11.32
C CYS A 3 -60.62 -41.96 10.64
N GLU A 4 -61.65 -41.17 10.35
CA GLU A 4 -61.57 -39.77 9.96
C GLU A 4 -61.05 -38.94 11.14
N ASN A 5 -60.13 -38.00 10.88
CA ASN A 5 -59.83 -36.91 11.79
C ASN A 5 -59.71 -35.63 10.97
N GLY A 6 -60.76 -34.81 11.03
CA GLY A 6 -60.79 -33.46 10.49
C GLY A 6 -60.03 -32.49 11.42
N PHE A 7 -59.17 -31.67 10.82
CA PHE A 7 -58.62 -30.47 11.45
C PHE A 7 -59.27 -29.25 10.78
N GLY A 8 -60.06 -28.51 11.55
CA GLY A 8 -60.62 -27.22 11.16
C GLY A 8 -59.60 -26.07 11.29
N PRO A 9 -59.87 -24.92 10.65
CA PRO A 9 -58.94 -23.79 10.59
C PRO A 9 -58.99 -22.92 11.86
N ILE A 10 -57.82 -22.58 12.39
CA ILE A 10 -57.64 -21.62 13.47
C ILE A 10 -57.71 -20.21 12.87
N GLY A 11 -58.83 -19.52 13.10
CA GLY A 11 -58.96 -18.08 12.84
C GLY A 11 -58.26 -17.28 13.94
N MET A 12 -57.14 -16.64 13.62
CA MET A 12 -56.56 -15.61 14.48
C MET A 12 -57.24 -14.27 14.20
N ALA A 13 -58.04 -13.81 15.17
CA ALA A 13 -58.56 -12.46 15.23
C ALA A 13 -57.43 -11.47 15.55
N TRP A 14 -57.11 -10.58 14.61
CA TRP A 14 -56.28 -9.41 14.86
C TRP A 14 -57.16 -8.31 15.46
N GLN A 15 -57.01 -8.08 16.76
CA GLN A 15 -57.72 -7.04 17.49
C GLN A 15 -56.92 -5.73 17.40
N ASN A 16 -57.55 -4.73 16.79
CA ASN A 16 -57.07 -3.37 16.61
C ASN A 16 -56.75 -2.70 17.95
N MET A 17 -55.48 -2.38 18.20
CA MET A 17 -55.10 -1.34 19.17
C MET A 17 -54.73 -0.07 18.43
N ALA A 18 -55.74 0.79 18.23
CA ALA A 18 -55.55 2.17 17.83
C ALA A 18 -55.09 2.97 19.05
N GLY A 19 -53.77 3.05 19.25
CA GLY A 19 -53.14 4.01 20.15
C GLY A 19 -52.93 5.33 19.43
N THR A 20 -53.72 6.35 19.78
CA THR A 20 -53.52 7.75 19.41
C THR A 20 -52.19 8.27 19.95
N TYR A 21 -51.22 8.51 19.06
CA TYR A 21 -50.02 9.29 19.37
C TYR A 21 -50.31 10.78 19.13
N PRO A 22 -49.98 11.70 20.06
CA PRO A 22 -50.12 13.12 19.82
C PRO A 22 -49.11 13.59 18.77
N ALA A 23 -49.62 14.34 17.79
CA ALA A 23 -48.85 14.98 16.73
C ALA A 23 -47.84 15.97 17.32
N VAL A 24 -46.55 15.62 17.26
CA VAL A 24 -45.45 16.56 17.50
C VAL A 24 -45.20 17.31 16.19
N ALA A 25 -45.40 18.62 16.23
CA ALA A 25 -45.18 19.51 15.10
C ALA A 25 -43.71 19.46 14.60
N PRO A 26 -43.46 19.45 13.29
CA PRO A 26 -42.11 19.52 12.76
C PRO A 26 -41.54 20.92 13.00
N HIS A 27 -40.60 21.02 13.92
CA HIS A 27 -39.71 22.19 13.99
C HIS A 27 -38.85 22.21 12.72
N TYR A 28 -39.16 23.12 11.82
CA TYR A 28 -38.29 23.49 10.72
C TYR A 28 -37.01 24.09 11.29
N CYS A 29 -35.90 23.34 11.22
CA CYS A 29 -34.57 23.91 11.37
C CYS A 29 -34.30 24.82 10.19
N THR A 30 -34.49 26.12 10.39
CA THR A 30 -34.02 27.17 9.50
C THR A 30 -32.50 27.13 9.38
N ASN A 31 -32.05 27.00 8.14
CA ASN A 31 -30.68 26.94 7.67
C ASN A 31 -29.96 28.29 7.91
N PRO A 32 -28.88 28.40 8.72
CA PRO A 32 -28.13 29.65 8.90
C PRO A 32 -27.10 29.85 7.78
N ALA A 33 -27.50 29.65 6.52
CA ALA A 33 -26.66 29.84 5.35
C ALA A 33 -27.11 31.06 4.55
N GLN A 34 -27.14 32.24 5.18
CA GLN A 34 -27.29 33.54 4.49
C GLN A 34 -26.95 34.69 5.46
N ARG A 35 -25.65 34.87 5.74
CA ARG A 35 -25.17 36.09 6.43
C ARG A 35 -23.71 36.41 6.06
N TRP A 36 -23.44 36.47 4.77
CA TRP A 36 -22.29 37.20 4.21
C TRP A 36 -22.83 38.10 3.10
N ALA A 37 -23.61 39.10 3.52
CA ALA A 37 -23.94 40.23 2.67
C ALA A 37 -22.67 41.07 2.50
N SER A 38 -22.28 41.28 1.25
CA SER A 38 -21.22 42.17 0.83
C SER A 38 -21.37 43.57 1.44
N PRO A 39 -20.32 44.15 2.05
CA PRO A 39 -20.23 45.59 2.20
C PRO A 39 -19.78 46.18 0.86
N SER A 40 -20.75 46.88 0.27
CA SER A 40 -20.65 48.10 -0.52
C SER A 40 -19.26 48.66 -0.79
N ALA A 41 -18.99 48.86 -2.08
CA ALA A 41 -17.92 49.69 -2.62
C ALA A 41 -17.85 51.06 -1.91
N GLY A 42 -16.64 51.43 -1.52
CA GLY A 42 -16.33 52.76 -1.01
C GLY A 42 -14.85 53.06 -1.17
N VAL A 43 -14.57 54.06 -2.00
CA VAL A 43 -13.39 54.94 -1.98
C VAL A 43 -12.06 54.32 -2.44
N LEU A 44 -11.77 54.54 -3.72
CA LEU A 44 -10.42 54.59 -4.29
C LEU A 44 -9.70 55.80 -3.69
N ASP A 45 -8.78 55.54 -2.75
CA ASP A 45 -7.75 56.51 -2.38
C ASP A 45 -6.39 56.05 -2.93
N SER A 46 -5.79 57.02 -3.61
CA SER A 46 -4.48 57.13 -4.24
C SER A 46 -3.35 56.28 -3.65
N TYR A 47 -2.67 55.51 -4.49
CA TYR A 47 -1.27 55.10 -4.27
C TYR A 47 -0.35 55.84 -5.25
N PRO A 48 0.73 56.49 -4.78
CA PRO A 48 1.70 57.14 -5.64
C PRO A 48 2.69 56.14 -6.26
N GLU A 49 3.10 56.45 -7.48
CA GLU A 49 4.08 55.71 -8.29
C GLU A 49 5.47 55.63 -7.62
N PRO A 50 6.21 54.53 -7.80
CA PRO A 50 7.65 54.52 -7.53
C PRO A 50 8.43 55.10 -8.71
N LEU A 51 9.09 56.23 -8.43
CA LEU A 51 10.15 56.86 -9.21
C LEU A 51 11.18 55.86 -9.73
N THR A 52 11.34 55.83 -11.04
CA THR A 52 12.52 55.30 -11.73
C THR A 52 13.62 56.36 -11.72
N ASP A 53 14.63 56.22 -10.87
CA ASP A 53 15.88 56.95 -11.03
C ASP A 53 16.96 56.04 -11.62
N ASN A 54 17.29 56.39 -12.86
CA ASN A 54 18.51 56.03 -13.56
C ASN A 54 19.72 56.52 -12.76
N VAL A 55 20.62 55.61 -12.40
CA VAL A 55 22.02 55.97 -12.15
C VAL A 55 22.87 55.04 -12.99
N GLU A 56 23.23 55.55 -14.16
CA GLU A 56 24.37 55.11 -14.94
C GLU A 56 25.64 55.24 -14.08
N ASN A 57 26.43 54.17 -14.00
CA ASN A 57 27.82 54.27 -13.55
C ASN A 57 28.71 53.60 -14.60
N PRO A 58 29.31 54.38 -15.52
CA PRO A 58 30.18 53.84 -16.55
C PRO A 58 31.61 53.70 -16.02
N ALA A 59 32.18 52.53 -16.27
CA ALA A 59 33.60 52.29 -16.54
C ALA A 59 34.65 52.75 -15.51
N ALA A 60 35.22 51.80 -14.77
CA ALA A 60 36.65 51.81 -14.45
C ALA A 60 37.15 50.45 -13.93
N LEU A 61 38.16 49.94 -14.64
CA LEU A 61 39.20 48.97 -14.22
C LEU A 61 38.76 47.52 -13.93
N ALA A 62 39.02 46.56 -14.82
CA ALA A 62 40.33 46.02 -15.23
C ALA A 62 41.07 45.24 -14.11
N GLY A 63 41.18 43.92 -14.31
CA GLY A 63 42.30 43.11 -13.82
C GLY A 63 42.05 42.29 -12.55
N ALA A 64 41.72 41.01 -12.73
CA ALA A 64 42.19 39.86 -11.92
C ALA A 64 41.45 38.59 -12.39
N THR A 65 41.83 38.00 -13.51
CA THR A 65 42.61 36.74 -13.54
C THR A 65 42.36 35.80 -12.35
N GLY A 66 41.62 34.72 -12.62
CA GLY A 66 41.94 33.39 -12.12
C GLY A 66 41.52 33.07 -10.69
N SER A 67 40.24 32.71 -10.49
CA SER A 67 39.91 31.67 -9.52
C SER A 67 39.28 30.50 -10.26
N ASN A 68 40.11 29.51 -10.60
CA ASN A 68 39.65 28.14 -10.77
C ASN A 68 39.10 27.72 -9.42
N VAL A 69 37.80 27.90 -9.23
CA VAL A 69 37.09 27.14 -8.20
C VAL A 69 37.01 25.74 -8.77
N ASP A 70 37.93 24.88 -8.34
CA ASP A 70 37.81 23.45 -8.50
C ASP A 70 36.40 23.09 -8.06
N MET A 71 35.56 22.76 -9.06
CA MET A 71 34.31 22.06 -8.81
C MET A 71 34.72 20.74 -8.16
N VAL A 72 34.70 20.73 -6.83
CA VAL A 72 34.68 19.54 -6.03
C VAL A 72 33.51 18.73 -6.57
N HIS A 73 33.82 17.71 -7.35
CA HIS A 73 32.95 16.57 -7.54
C HIS A 73 32.71 16.02 -6.14
N VAL A 74 31.65 16.52 -5.49
CA VAL A 74 31.06 15.84 -4.35
C VAL A 74 30.50 14.58 -4.97
N ASP A 75 31.33 13.55 -4.99
CA ASP A 75 30.88 12.20 -5.23
C ASP A 75 29.63 12.03 -4.36
N ALA A 76 28.51 11.73 -5.01
CA ALA A 76 27.32 11.24 -4.36
C ALA A 76 27.66 9.84 -3.81
N GLY A 77 28.56 9.81 -2.84
CA GLY A 77 28.82 8.67 -2.00
C GLY A 77 27.47 8.28 -1.43
N ASP A 78 27.12 7.03 -1.66
CA ASP A 78 26.02 6.32 -1.03
C ASP A 78 26.29 6.29 0.48
N ASP A 79 26.05 7.43 1.13
CA ASP A 79 26.27 7.69 2.54
C ASP A 79 25.09 7.11 3.33
N THR A 80 24.85 5.82 3.11
CA THR A 80 23.88 4.99 3.84
C THR A 80 24.45 4.43 5.13
N SER A 81 25.72 4.72 5.45
CA SER A 81 26.29 4.53 6.79
C SER A 81 25.80 5.64 7.74
N GLU A 82 24.49 5.68 7.96
CA GLU A 82 23.90 6.53 9.01
C GLU A 82 24.46 6.10 10.37
N PRO A 83 24.91 7.04 11.21
CA PRO A 83 25.23 6.72 12.60
C PRO A 83 23.97 6.11 13.21
N ALA A 84 24.10 4.94 13.83
CA ALA A 84 23.03 4.30 14.57
C ALA A 84 22.63 5.22 15.73
N VAL A 85 21.76 6.19 15.44
CA VAL A 85 21.14 7.03 16.45
C VAL A 85 20.43 6.06 17.37
N SER A 86 20.92 5.96 18.61
CA SER A 86 20.36 5.11 19.64
C SER A 86 18.86 5.37 19.69
N ALA A 87 18.09 4.44 19.13
CA ALA A 87 16.66 4.64 18.93
C ALA A 87 16.03 4.75 20.31
N ARG A 88 15.40 5.89 20.61
CA ARG A 88 14.61 6.05 21.83
C ARG A 88 13.66 4.85 21.96
N PRO A 89 13.40 4.36 23.17
CA PRO A 89 12.38 3.34 23.35
C PRO A 89 11.04 3.87 22.81
N VAL A 90 10.41 3.08 21.96
CA VAL A 90 9.24 3.48 21.17
C VAL A 90 8.12 2.47 21.40
N VAL A 91 6.92 2.97 21.66
CA VAL A 91 5.70 2.17 21.86
C VAL A 91 4.79 2.32 20.64
N PRO A 92 4.23 1.24 20.07
CA PRO A 92 3.23 1.35 19.01
C PRO A 92 2.03 2.18 19.45
N LEU A 93 1.47 3.00 18.54
CA LEU A 93 0.31 3.84 18.83
C LEU A 93 -0.88 2.98 19.33
N PRO A 94 -1.34 3.14 20.58
CA PRO A 94 -2.38 2.29 21.13
C PRO A 94 -3.78 2.64 20.60
N GLY A 95 -4.60 1.61 20.35
CA GLY A 95 -6.01 1.75 19.99
C GLY A 95 -6.29 1.83 18.49
N ILE A 96 -7.50 2.26 18.13
CA ILE A 96 -7.91 2.39 16.74
C ILE A 96 -7.29 3.66 16.14
N PHE A 97 -6.54 3.50 15.04
CA PHE A 97 -5.81 4.59 14.39
C PHE A 97 -6.67 5.85 14.15
N ASN A 98 -7.90 5.69 13.63
CA ASN A 98 -8.78 6.82 13.34
C ASN A 98 -9.03 7.75 14.55
N ARG A 99 -9.07 7.18 15.76
CA ARG A 99 -9.25 7.93 17.00
C ARG A 99 -7.93 8.44 17.56
N ALA A 100 -6.91 7.58 17.56
CA ALA A 100 -5.61 7.89 18.12
C ALA A 100 -4.83 8.93 17.31
N ARG A 101 -5.07 9.05 15.99
CA ARG A 101 -4.32 9.94 15.10
C ARG A 101 -4.41 11.42 15.48
N PHE A 102 -5.56 11.89 15.98
CA PHE A 102 -5.67 13.30 16.37
C PHE A 102 -4.88 13.61 17.64
N LEU A 103 -4.88 12.69 18.60
CA LEU A 103 -4.03 12.79 19.78
C LEU A 103 -2.56 12.71 19.40
N TRP A 104 -2.20 11.83 18.45
CA TRP A 104 -0.85 11.74 17.89
C TRP A 104 -0.41 13.06 17.27
N ALA A 105 -1.24 13.66 16.41
CA ALA A 105 -0.91 14.94 15.79
C ALA A 105 -0.72 16.06 16.82
N LYS A 106 -1.57 16.08 17.86
CA LYS A 106 -1.46 17.03 18.97
C LYS A 106 -0.14 16.84 19.73
N ALA A 107 0.21 15.61 20.06
CA ALA A 107 1.43 15.31 20.80
C ALA A 107 2.70 15.65 20.00
N VAL A 108 2.70 15.42 18.69
CA VAL A 108 3.79 15.86 17.79
C VAL A 108 3.88 17.39 17.74
N ALA A 109 2.76 18.10 17.77
CA ALA A 109 2.75 19.56 17.77
C ALA A 109 3.38 20.16 19.04
N GLU A 110 3.26 19.46 20.18
CA GLU A 110 3.86 19.82 21.47
C GLU A 110 5.34 19.40 21.61
N ASP A 111 5.88 18.61 20.67
CA ASP A 111 7.25 18.14 20.73
C ASP A 111 8.27 19.14 20.15
N ASP A 112 9.55 18.97 20.48
CA ASP A 112 10.64 19.84 20.01
C ASP A 112 11.14 19.43 18.62
N ILE A 113 10.22 19.43 17.66
CA ILE A 113 10.49 19.15 16.25
C ILE A 113 10.38 20.44 15.46
N THR A 114 11.14 20.55 14.37
CA THR A 114 11.05 21.68 13.44
C THR A 114 9.61 21.90 12.97
N GLY A 115 9.22 23.17 12.75
CA GLY A 115 7.87 23.50 12.29
C GLY A 115 7.46 22.77 11.00
N LEU A 116 8.41 22.53 10.09
CA LEU A 116 8.18 21.76 8.87
C LEU A 116 7.98 20.25 9.15
N GLY A 117 8.63 19.69 10.17
CA GLY A 117 8.39 18.32 10.62
C GLY A 117 6.99 18.16 11.22
N LYS A 118 6.53 19.16 11.98
CA LYS A 118 5.15 19.22 12.49
C LYS A 118 4.13 19.31 11.35
N ALA A 119 4.40 20.15 10.34
CA ALA A 119 3.56 20.24 9.14
C ALA A 119 3.50 18.91 8.37
N LEU A 120 4.63 18.22 8.17
CA LEU A 120 4.67 16.89 7.56
C LEU A 120 3.81 15.88 8.33
N ALA A 121 3.95 15.83 9.65
CA ALA A 121 3.17 14.95 10.52
C ALA A 121 1.66 15.20 10.37
N TYR A 122 1.24 16.47 10.30
CA TYR A 122 -0.15 16.85 10.07
C TYR A 122 -0.68 16.43 8.69
N VAL A 123 0.13 16.61 7.63
CA VAL A 123 -0.22 16.17 6.27
C VAL A 123 -0.38 14.66 6.21
N ILE A 124 0.55 13.91 6.81
CA ILE A 124 0.50 12.45 6.87
C ILE A 124 -0.85 11.99 7.44
N ILE A 125 -1.26 12.49 8.60
CA ILE A 125 -2.47 12.00 9.28
C ILE A 125 -3.77 12.40 8.59
N ASN A 126 -3.85 13.62 8.08
CA ASN A 126 -5.11 14.18 7.60
C ASN A 126 -5.37 13.86 6.13
N GLN A 127 -4.32 13.77 5.32
CA GLN A 127 -4.44 13.68 3.86
C GLN A 127 -3.95 12.35 3.28
N VAL A 128 -2.96 11.71 3.91
CA VAL A 128 -2.23 10.60 3.29
C VAL A 128 -2.57 9.25 3.91
N ALA A 129 -2.63 9.19 5.24
CA ALA A 129 -2.85 7.96 5.97
C ALA A 129 -4.31 7.53 5.84
N ASP A 130 -4.52 6.30 5.42
CA ASP A 130 -5.84 5.68 5.44
C ASP A 130 -6.41 5.69 6.86
N ARG A 131 -7.65 6.14 7.00
CA ARG A 131 -8.31 6.34 8.30
C ARG A 131 -8.44 5.04 9.08
N ASN A 132 -8.54 3.90 8.39
CA ASN A 132 -8.75 2.58 8.99
C ASN A 132 -7.45 1.79 9.12
N THR A 133 -6.59 1.81 8.09
CA THR A 133 -5.40 0.93 8.06
C THR A 133 -4.11 1.62 8.50
N ALA A 134 -4.10 2.95 8.64
CA ALA A 134 -2.91 3.75 8.85
C ALA A 134 -1.85 3.62 7.74
N GLN A 135 -2.19 3.06 6.58
CA GLN A 135 -1.24 2.94 5.48
C GLN A 135 -1.10 4.27 4.75
N CYS A 136 0.14 4.60 4.39
CA CYS A 136 0.48 5.80 3.63
C CYS A 136 0.85 5.42 2.21
N PHE A 137 0.15 5.98 1.22
CA PHE A 137 0.35 5.63 -0.20
C PHE A 137 1.11 6.70 -1.00
N TRP A 138 1.48 7.82 -0.39
CA TRP A 138 2.16 8.90 -1.13
C TRP A 138 3.65 8.64 -1.29
N SER A 139 4.17 9.02 -2.46
CA SER A 139 5.61 9.10 -2.72
C SER A 139 6.22 10.38 -2.09
N TYR A 140 7.53 10.37 -1.86
CA TYR A 140 8.26 11.54 -1.36
C TYR A 140 8.08 12.79 -2.23
N GLU A 141 7.91 12.61 -3.55
CA GLU A 141 7.67 13.73 -4.48
C GLU A 141 6.32 14.40 -4.25
N ARG A 142 5.29 13.60 -3.92
CA ARG A 142 3.96 14.14 -3.62
C ARG A 142 3.96 14.89 -2.29
N PHE A 143 4.67 14.38 -1.29
CA PHE A 143 4.93 15.13 -0.05
C PHE A 143 5.67 16.44 -0.29
N GLY A 144 6.70 16.43 -1.16
CA GLY A 144 7.45 17.63 -1.50
C GLY A 144 6.58 18.71 -2.14
N LYS A 145 5.68 18.32 -3.05
CA LYS A 145 4.68 19.23 -3.64
C LYS A 145 3.72 19.79 -2.59
N ALA A 146 3.23 18.96 -1.67
CA ALA A 146 2.29 19.39 -0.64
C ALA A 146 2.90 20.34 0.40
N LEU A 147 4.18 20.16 0.72
CA LEU A 147 4.92 20.97 1.69
C LEU A 147 5.76 22.08 1.06
N ASN A 148 5.72 22.21 -0.27
CA ASN A 148 6.57 23.09 -1.06
C ASN A 148 8.07 22.97 -0.72
N CYS A 149 8.58 21.73 -0.67
CA CYS A 149 9.98 21.45 -0.36
C CYS A 149 10.57 20.35 -1.24
N SER A 150 11.90 20.25 -1.29
CA SER A 150 12.58 19.25 -2.10
C SER A 150 12.37 17.83 -1.56
N ARG A 151 12.50 16.83 -2.44
CA ARG A 151 12.41 15.40 -2.09
C ARG A 151 13.38 15.01 -0.97
N ASP A 152 14.59 15.58 -0.96
CA ASP A 152 15.58 15.29 0.07
C ASP A 152 15.26 15.95 1.41
N SER A 153 14.66 17.14 1.40
CA SER A 153 14.10 17.75 2.61
C SER A 153 13.03 16.85 3.22
N VAL A 154 12.11 16.31 2.41
CA VAL A 154 11.10 15.35 2.90
C VAL A 154 11.76 14.13 3.55
N ARG A 155 12.77 13.53 2.91
CA ARG A 155 13.51 12.39 3.49
C ARG A 155 14.15 12.73 4.83
N ARG A 156 14.77 13.91 4.95
CA ARG A 156 15.34 14.41 6.21
C ARG A 156 14.26 14.58 7.29
N LEU A 157 13.09 15.11 6.94
CA LEU A 157 11.97 15.24 7.87
C LEU A 157 11.43 13.88 8.36
N PHE A 158 11.34 12.87 7.49
CA PHE A 158 11.00 11.50 7.92
C PHE A 158 12.03 10.94 8.89
N ARG A 159 13.32 11.15 8.63
CA ARG A 159 14.39 10.75 9.56
C ARG A 159 14.30 11.48 10.89
N LEU A 160 13.98 12.78 10.89
CA LEU A 160 13.77 13.54 12.11
C LEU A 160 12.59 13.00 12.94
N LEU A 161 11.47 12.67 12.29
CA LEU A 161 10.32 12.05 12.98
C LEU A 161 10.63 10.64 13.50
N GLU A 162 11.45 9.87 12.78
CA GLU A 162 11.91 8.54 13.20
C GLU A 162 12.88 8.63 14.39
N ALA A 163 13.84 9.56 14.35
CA ALA A 163 14.78 9.83 15.44
C ALA A 163 14.07 10.35 16.69
N ALA A 164 13.01 11.15 16.52
CA ALA A 164 12.15 11.61 17.61
C ALA A 164 11.23 10.50 18.15
N GLY A 165 11.10 9.36 17.47
CA GLY A 165 10.33 8.19 17.92
C GLY A 165 8.83 8.23 17.59
N TRP A 166 8.40 9.10 16.68
CA TRP A 166 6.99 9.25 16.29
C TRP A 166 6.55 8.29 15.19
N LEU A 167 7.49 7.83 14.37
CA LEU A 167 7.23 6.86 13.33
C LEU A 167 8.37 5.88 13.19
N ARG A 168 8.07 4.70 12.65
CA ARG A 168 9.07 3.71 12.24
C ARG A 168 8.79 3.30 10.81
N ARG A 169 9.83 3.25 9.98
CA ARG A 169 9.70 2.71 8.62
C ARG A 169 9.89 1.21 8.65
N LYS A 170 8.88 0.47 8.17
CA LYS A 170 8.93 -0.99 8.01
C LYS A 170 8.98 -1.35 6.54
N ILE A 171 9.90 -2.22 6.16
CA ILE A 171 9.89 -2.81 4.81
C ILE A 171 8.78 -3.86 4.81
N VAL A 172 7.67 -3.56 4.13
CA VAL A 172 6.49 -4.44 4.11
C VAL A 172 6.69 -5.59 3.13
N GLN A 173 7.31 -5.29 1.98
CA GLN A 173 7.62 -6.27 0.96
C GLN A 173 9.03 -6.00 0.41
N SER A 174 9.89 -7.00 0.51
CA SER A 174 11.21 -7.01 -0.14
C SER A 174 11.06 -7.70 -1.51
N GLY A 175 11.42 -7.01 -2.60
CA GLY A 175 11.24 -7.52 -3.96
C GLY A 175 11.46 -6.45 -5.04
N ARG A 176 11.01 -6.71 -6.29
CA ARG A 176 11.01 -5.72 -7.39
C ARG A 176 10.01 -4.60 -7.06
N GLY A 177 10.48 -3.63 -6.28
CA GLY A 177 9.69 -2.53 -5.73
C GLY A 177 9.57 -2.64 -4.22
N THR A 178 10.54 -2.10 -3.48
CA THR A 178 10.48 -2.05 -2.02
C THR A 178 9.32 -1.16 -1.58
N VAL A 179 8.31 -1.77 -0.97
CA VAL A 179 7.20 -1.03 -0.37
C VAL A 179 7.56 -0.72 1.07
N ILE A 180 7.69 0.57 1.36
CA ILE A 180 7.96 1.07 2.71
C ILE A 180 6.62 1.36 3.38
N GLY A 181 6.28 0.58 4.40
CA GLY A 181 5.19 0.87 5.31
C GLY A 181 5.65 1.83 6.41
N ILE A 182 4.72 2.62 6.92
CA ILE A 182 4.94 3.52 8.05
C ILE A 182 4.14 2.97 9.22
N GLU A 183 4.82 2.71 10.33
CA GLU A 183 4.20 2.38 11.61
C GLU A 183 4.21 3.62 12.49
N PHE A 184 3.03 4.04 12.97
CA PHE A 184 2.89 5.17 13.88
C PHE A 184 3.20 4.73 15.30
N THR A 185 4.02 5.53 15.97
CA THR A 185 4.52 5.20 17.30
C THR A 185 4.52 6.41 18.21
N ILE A 186 4.71 6.17 19.50
CA ILE A 186 4.84 7.21 20.52
C ILE A 186 6.16 6.97 21.26
N PRO A 187 6.96 8.01 21.52
CA PRO A 187 8.14 7.91 22.39
C PRO A 187 7.73 7.40 23.78
N ALA A 188 8.49 6.47 24.37
CA ALA A 188 8.10 5.85 25.65
C ALA A 188 7.87 6.87 26.77
N GLU A 189 8.67 7.95 26.80
CA GLU A 189 8.53 9.08 27.74
C GLU A 189 7.14 9.75 27.68
N ARG A 190 6.49 9.73 26.52
CA ARG A 190 5.15 10.30 26.30
C ARG A 190 4.04 9.25 26.41
N ALA A 191 4.40 7.96 26.41
CA ALA A 191 3.42 6.88 26.45
C ALA A 191 2.74 6.76 27.83
N GLU A 192 3.40 7.19 28.91
CA GLU A 192 2.86 7.13 30.28
C GLU A 192 1.63 8.03 30.48
N GLY A 193 1.58 9.18 29.80
CA GLY A 193 0.43 10.09 29.80
C GLY A 193 -0.60 9.78 28.72
N TRP A 194 -0.39 8.72 27.92
CA TRP A 194 -1.30 8.34 26.86
C TRP A 194 -2.47 7.54 27.43
N ASP A 195 -3.32 8.22 28.18
CA ASP A 195 -4.56 7.62 28.68
C ASP A 195 -5.35 7.08 27.49
N ARG A 196 -5.45 5.75 27.42
CA ARG A 196 -6.32 5.10 26.44
C ARG A 196 -7.70 5.72 26.65
N PRO A 197 -8.32 6.33 25.63
CA PRO A 197 -9.64 6.93 25.80
C PRO A 197 -10.53 5.85 26.39
N LYS A 198 -10.92 6.04 27.66
CA LYS A 198 -11.73 5.09 28.39
C LYS A 198 -13.02 5.00 27.60
N HIS A 199 -13.22 3.88 26.90
CA HIS A 199 -14.45 3.67 26.16
C HIS A 199 -15.58 3.80 27.18
N PRO A 200 -16.57 4.70 26.97
CA PRO A 200 -17.66 4.94 27.92
C PRO A 200 -18.65 3.76 28.06
N GLY A 201 -18.18 2.51 27.93
CA GLY A 201 -19.00 1.32 28.01
C GLY A 201 -18.30 0.06 28.52
N GLY A 202 -17.07 0.12 29.05
CA GLY A 202 -16.43 -1.03 29.72
C GLY A 202 -16.13 -2.27 28.86
N VAL A 203 -16.59 -2.32 27.61
CA VAL A 203 -16.26 -3.40 26.68
C VAL A 203 -14.84 -3.15 26.19
N ALA A 204 -13.90 -3.97 26.65
CA ALA A 204 -12.53 -3.97 26.16
C ALA A 204 -12.58 -3.98 24.63
N PRO A 205 -12.02 -2.96 23.94
CA PRO A 205 -12.00 -2.97 22.49
C PRO A 205 -11.21 -4.21 22.07
N TYR A 206 -11.79 -4.94 21.11
CA TYR A 206 -11.09 -5.98 20.37
C TYR A 206 -9.64 -5.56 20.21
N LEU A 207 -8.73 -6.35 20.78
CA LEU A 207 -7.36 -6.39 20.33
C LEU A 207 -7.48 -6.66 18.83
N HIS A 208 -7.49 -5.60 18.02
CA HIS A 208 -6.98 -5.69 16.69
C HIS A 208 -5.54 -6.09 16.92
N SER A 209 -5.36 -7.42 16.92
CA SER A 209 -4.14 -8.08 16.56
C SER A 209 -3.50 -7.17 15.55
N SER A 210 -2.29 -6.69 15.87
CA SER A 210 -1.35 -6.38 14.83
C SER A 210 -1.43 -7.54 13.87
N VAL A 211 -2.21 -7.42 12.79
CA VAL A 211 -1.99 -8.19 11.60
C VAL A 211 -0.65 -7.64 11.14
N ALA A 212 0.41 -8.15 11.78
CA ALA A 212 1.61 -8.46 11.10
C ALA A 212 1.13 -9.05 9.78
N LEU A 213 1.41 -8.33 8.70
CA LEU A 213 1.67 -8.98 7.43
C LEU A 213 2.83 -9.96 7.68
N THR A 214 2.52 -11.06 8.34
CA THR A 214 3.30 -12.27 8.30
C THR A 214 2.95 -12.82 6.95
N ALA A 215 3.91 -12.77 6.03
CA ALA A 215 3.83 -13.47 4.78
C ALA A 215 3.28 -14.88 5.06
N GLN A 216 2.20 -15.26 4.38
CA GLN A 216 1.80 -16.66 4.29
C GLN A 216 2.92 -17.39 3.51
N THR A 217 3.95 -17.81 4.23
CA THR A 217 4.82 -18.88 3.78
C THR A 217 4.02 -20.16 3.91
N HIS A 218 3.81 -20.84 2.79
CA HIS A 218 3.27 -22.18 2.73
C HIS A 218 4.01 -23.09 3.71
N ALA A 219 3.36 -23.47 4.81
CA ALA A 219 3.80 -24.56 5.65
C ALA A 219 3.46 -25.87 4.95
N SER A 220 4.49 -26.53 4.43
CA SER A 220 4.46 -27.93 4.05
C SER A 220 3.99 -28.76 5.25
N ASN A 221 3.02 -29.64 5.04
CA ASN A 221 2.69 -30.76 5.92
C ASN A 221 3.95 -31.51 6.38
N PRO A 222 4.06 -31.87 7.68
CA PRO A 222 4.75 -33.10 8.06
C PRO A 222 3.82 -33.94 8.93
N GLY A 223 3.31 -35.04 8.35
CA GLY A 223 2.48 -35.98 9.07
C GLY A 223 2.50 -37.35 8.43
N ARG A 224 3.59 -38.11 8.64
CA ARG A 224 3.54 -39.59 8.65
C ARG A 224 4.84 -40.24 9.13
N GLY A 225 4.75 -40.99 10.23
CA GLY A 225 5.58 -42.14 10.65
C GLY A 225 7.02 -41.80 11.05
N GLY A 226 7.53 -42.09 12.25
CA GLY A 226 7.27 -43.26 13.10
C GLY A 226 8.23 -44.39 12.73
N ALA A 227 9.50 -44.29 13.15
CA ALA A 227 10.42 -45.41 13.31
C ALA A 227 11.56 -45.01 14.26
N GLU A 228 11.49 -45.58 15.46
CA GLU A 228 12.50 -45.58 16.51
C GLU A 228 13.65 -46.51 16.08
N VAL A 229 14.87 -45.97 15.96
CA VAL A 229 16.11 -46.77 15.90
C VAL A 229 17.20 -46.01 16.63
N ASP A 230 17.57 -46.53 17.80
CA ASP A 230 18.83 -46.25 18.46
C ASP A 230 19.98 -46.68 17.55
N THR A 231 20.96 -45.78 17.35
CA THR A 231 22.35 -46.22 17.18
C THR A 231 23.31 -45.13 17.60
N GLU A 232 24.09 -45.46 18.61
CA GLU A 232 25.34 -44.82 18.96
C GLU A 232 26.28 -44.65 17.75
N ARG A 233 27.19 -43.68 17.89
CA ARG A 233 28.62 -43.75 17.52
C ARG A 233 29.09 -42.81 16.40
N ALA A 234 30.29 -42.28 16.70
CA ALA A 234 31.29 -41.70 15.81
C ALA A 234 31.22 -40.19 15.53
N SER A 235 31.74 -39.45 16.51
CA SER A 235 32.61 -38.27 16.33
C SER A 235 33.51 -38.40 15.10
N THR A 236 33.35 -37.51 14.12
CA THR A 236 34.39 -37.20 13.14
C THR A 236 34.49 -35.68 12.98
N GLY A 237 35.62 -35.12 13.44
CA GLY A 237 35.90 -33.70 13.43
C GLY A 237 36.07 -33.13 12.03
N GLY A 238 35.27 -32.10 11.71
CA GLY A 238 35.49 -31.19 10.60
C GLY A 238 36.27 -29.97 11.07
N LYS A 239 37.52 -29.85 10.63
CA LYS A 239 38.42 -28.71 10.90
C LYS A 239 37.84 -27.43 10.29
N ILE A 240 37.70 -26.40 11.12
CA ILE A 240 37.45 -25.02 10.72
C ILE A 240 38.72 -24.51 10.01
N THR A 241 38.61 -24.18 8.72
CA THR A 241 39.64 -23.42 7.99
C THR A 241 39.41 -21.92 8.20
N PRO A 242 40.39 -21.16 8.72
CA PRO A 242 40.24 -19.71 8.87
C PRO A 242 40.36 -19.02 7.50
N TYR A 243 39.38 -18.17 7.21
CA TYR A 243 39.33 -17.32 6.03
C TYR A 243 40.50 -16.33 6.05
N ARG A 244 41.45 -16.49 5.12
CA ARG A 244 42.65 -15.66 5.00
C ARG A 244 42.31 -14.36 4.27
N ARG A 245 42.13 -13.26 5.02
CA ARG A 245 42.15 -11.89 4.46
C ARG A 245 43.60 -11.49 4.20
N SER A 246 43.96 -11.36 2.93
CA SER A 246 45.15 -10.61 2.52
C SER A 246 45.03 -10.24 1.05
N SER A 247 44.49 -9.05 0.80
CA SER A 247 44.71 -8.31 -0.46
C SER A 247 45.84 -7.30 -0.20
N PRO A 248 46.89 -7.26 -1.02
CA PRO A 248 48.00 -6.31 -0.86
C PRO A 248 47.68 -4.90 -1.39
N PRO A 249 48.37 -3.85 -0.90
CA PRO A 249 48.17 -2.48 -1.34
C PRO A 249 48.94 -2.20 -2.63
N ALA A 250 48.24 -1.82 -3.71
CA ALA A 250 48.87 -1.29 -4.90
C ALA A 250 49.03 0.23 -4.76
N ARG A 251 50.25 0.67 -4.45
CA ARG A 251 50.77 2.01 -4.78
C ARG A 251 50.95 2.11 -6.30
N GLY A 252 50.64 3.27 -6.87
CA GLY A 252 50.96 3.56 -8.26
C GLY A 252 50.40 4.89 -8.74
N VAL A 253 50.91 5.98 -8.16
CA VAL A 253 50.78 7.33 -8.73
C VAL A 253 51.62 7.36 -10.01
N GLN A 254 50.98 7.54 -11.17
CA GLN A 254 51.66 7.85 -12.41
C GLN A 254 50.88 8.94 -13.14
N GLY A 255 51.46 10.14 -13.15
CA GLY A 255 50.92 11.29 -13.85
C GLY A 255 50.95 11.08 -15.37
N CYS A 256 49.87 11.48 -16.03
CA CYS A 256 49.83 11.67 -17.47
C CYS A 256 49.66 13.17 -17.79
N PRO A 257 50.45 13.72 -18.72
CA PRO A 257 50.40 15.13 -19.07
C PRO A 257 49.19 15.48 -19.95
N GLN A 258 48.70 16.70 -19.77
CA GLN A 258 47.80 17.40 -20.68
C GLN A 258 48.38 17.45 -22.10
N ARG A 259 47.59 17.04 -23.10
CA ARG A 259 47.50 17.70 -24.41
C ARG A 259 46.41 17.09 -25.27
N GLY A 260 45.64 17.95 -25.93
CA GLY A 260 45.15 17.68 -27.28
C GLY A 260 43.65 17.50 -27.40
N ALA A 261 43.00 18.55 -27.89
CA ALA A 261 41.71 18.51 -28.53
C ALA A 261 41.65 17.46 -29.64
N GLY A 262 40.48 16.84 -29.82
CA GLY A 262 40.18 16.09 -31.04
C GLY A 262 39.16 14.98 -30.87
N LEU A 263 37.97 15.25 -31.38
CA LEU A 263 37.10 14.31 -32.09
C LEU A 263 36.47 13.14 -31.30
N HIS A 264 35.15 13.22 -31.20
CA HIS A 264 34.26 12.10 -30.87
C HIS A 264 34.57 10.86 -31.72
N PRO A 265 34.78 9.67 -31.11
CA PRO A 265 34.60 8.41 -31.80
C PRO A 265 33.14 7.94 -31.65
N PRO A 266 32.49 7.46 -32.73
CA PRO A 266 31.17 6.85 -32.64
C PRO A 266 31.28 5.50 -31.93
N TYR A 267 30.46 5.29 -30.89
CA TYR A 267 30.32 4.00 -30.23
C TYR A 267 29.63 3.01 -31.17
N HIS A 268 30.42 2.25 -31.92
CA HIS A 268 30.01 0.97 -32.49
C HIS A 268 30.15 -0.10 -31.39
N THR A 269 29.05 -0.62 -30.88
CA THR A 269 29.05 -1.83 -30.05
C THR A 269 29.09 -3.06 -30.97
N PRO A 270 30.16 -3.88 -30.97
CA PRO A 270 30.15 -5.14 -31.70
C PRO A 270 29.26 -6.15 -30.97
N ASN A 271 28.26 -6.66 -31.69
CA ASN A 271 27.45 -7.81 -31.30
C ASN A 271 28.37 -9.02 -31.07
N TYR A 272 28.61 -9.37 -29.81
CA TYR A 272 29.15 -10.67 -29.44
C TYR A 272 28.07 -11.74 -29.66
N SER A 273 27.98 -12.25 -30.89
CA SER A 273 27.32 -13.52 -31.17
C SER A 273 28.09 -14.63 -30.46
N LYS A 274 27.59 -15.09 -29.32
CA LYS A 274 28.08 -16.33 -28.69
C LYS A 274 27.82 -17.48 -29.66
N LYS A 275 28.91 -17.94 -30.25
CA LYS A 275 28.98 -19.13 -31.09
C LYS A 275 28.44 -20.33 -30.30
N ALA A 276 27.57 -21.06 -30.98
CA ALA A 276 27.04 -22.34 -30.62
C ALA A 276 28.16 -23.32 -30.26
N ALA A 277 28.09 -23.90 -29.07
CA ALA A 277 28.73 -25.18 -28.80
C ALA A 277 27.87 -26.27 -29.44
N VAL A 278 28.37 -26.80 -30.55
CA VAL A 278 27.91 -28.02 -31.21
C VAL A 278 28.09 -29.16 -30.22
N SER A 279 26.99 -29.61 -29.61
CA SER A 279 26.92 -30.91 -28.94
C SER A 279 26.15 -31.85 -29.86
N THR A 280 26.91 -32.56 -30.68
CA THR A 280 26.44 -33.73 -31.41
C THR A 280 26.33 -34.90 -30.45
N SER A 281 25.16 -35.08 -29.82
CA SER A 281 24.74 -36.40 -29.35
C SER A 281 23.58 -36.84 -30.21
N ALA A 282 23.85 -37.82 -31.07
CA ALA A 282 22.88 -38.51 -31.89
C ALA A 282 21.97 -39.34 -30.98
N ALA A 283 20.89 -38.73 -30.52
CA ALA A 283 19.75 -39.43 -29.94
C ALA A 283 18.63 -39.42 -30.98
N GLU A 284 18.17 -40.62 -31.35
CA GLU A 284 17.11 -40.84 -32.31
C GLU A 284 15.88 -39.94 -32.03
N PRO A 285 15.29 -39.31 -33.05
CA PRO A 285 14.05 -38.57 -32.90
C PRO A 285 12.91 -39.57 -32.67
N ARG A 286 12.67 -39.96 -31.42
CA ARG A 286 11.39 -40.53 -31.01
C ARG A 286 10.31 -39.49 -31.30
N LYS A 287 9.65 -39.65 -32.45
CA LYS A 287 8.35 -39.04 -32.76
C LYS A 287 7.38 -39.46 -31.66
N GLN A 288 7.39 -38.72 -30.55
CA GLN A 288 6.26 -38.69 -29.65
C GLN A 288 5.12 -38.10 -30.47
N VAL A 289 4.23 -38.98 -30.94
CA VAL A 289 2.91 -38.62 -31.40
C VAL A 289 2.27 -37.90 -30.22
N ARG A 290 2.38 -36.57 -30.22
CA ARG A 290 1.77 -35.68 -29.25
C ARG A 290 0.29 -35.84 -29.49
N ALA A 291 -0.33 -36.76 -28.74
CA ALA A 291 -1.78 -36.90 -28.67
C ALA A 291 -2.34 -35.48 -28.57
N GLU A 292 -3.16 -35.11 -29.54
CA GLU A 292 -3.80 -33.80 -29.63
C GLU A 292 -4.42 -33.52 -28.26
N GLN A 293 -3.78 -32.63 -27.49
CA GLN A 293 -4.28 -32.29 -26.17
C GLN A 293 -5.67 -31.72 -26.39
N PRO A 294 -6.71 -32.27 -25.73
CA PRO A 294 -8.05 -31.71 -25.83
C PRO A 294 -7.94 -30.21 -25.53
N ALA A 295 -8.60 -29.41 -26.37
CA ALA A 295 -8.50 -27.95 -26.37
C ALA A 295 -8.40 -27.43 -24.93
N SER A 296 -7.23 -26.92 -24.57
CA SER A 296 -6.93 -26.58 -23.18
C SER A 296 -7.95 -25.56 -22.70
N LEU A 297 -8.65 -25.90 -21.61
CA LEU A 297 -9.54 -24.98 -20.92
C LEU A 297 -8.86 -23.62 -20.75
N PRO A 298 -9.59 -22.50 -20.92
CA PRO A 298 -9.02 -21.18 -20.74
C PRO A 298 -8.49 -21.03 -19.31
N ASP A 299 -7.29 -20.44 -19.18
CA ASP A 299 -6.66 -20.19 -17.90
C ASP A 299 -7.55 -19.31 -17.01
N LYS A 300 -7.62 -19.67 -15.72
CA LYS A 300 -8.37 -18.90 -14.72
C LYS A 300 -7.80 -17.48 -14.63
N PRO A 301 -8.62 -16.42 -14.76
CA PRO A 301 -8.14 -15.06 -14.61
C PRO A 301 -7.60 -14.84 -13.19
N HIS A 302 -6.53 -14.07 -13.07
CA HIS A 302 -5.96 -13.71 -11.76
C HIS A 302 -6.91 -12.78 -11.01
N LEU A 303 -7.37 -13.20 -9.83
CA LEU A 303 -8.33 -12.49 -8.98
C LEU A 303 -7.63 -11.98 -7.70
N PRO A 304 -7.01 -10.79 -7.71
CA PRO A 304 -6.22 -10.32 -6.57
C PRO A 304 -7.07 -10.08 -5.31
N LEU A 305 -8.38 -9.88 -5.46
CA LEU A 305 -9.32 -9.58 -4.39
C LEU A 305 -10.44 -10.63 -4.29
N ALA A 306 -10.13 -11.87 -4.69
CA ALA A 306 -11.08 -12.97 -4.65
C ALA A 306 -11.76 -13.07 -3.28
N ALA A 307 -13.08 -13.18 -3.29
CA ALA A 307 -13.90 -13.29 -2.10
C ALA A 307 -14.84 -14.49 -2.21
N VAL A 308 -15.29 -15.00 -1.07
CA VAL A 308 -16.36 -16.01 -1.01
C VAL A 308 -17.67 -15.31 -0.66
N VAL A 309 -18.69 -15.55 -1.48
CA VAL A 309 -20.06 -15.07 -1.29
C VAL A 309 -20.90 -16.21 -0.70
N PRO A 310 -21.34 -16.12 0.57
CA PRO A 310 -22.11 -17.18 1.20
C PRO A 310 -23.47 -17.42 0.51
N PHE A 311 -23.91 -18.68 0.52
CA PHE A 311 -25.22 -19.06 -0.01
C PHE A 311 -26.37 -18.37 0.73
N GLY A 312 -27.37 -17.90 -0.01
CA GLY A 312 -28.55 -17.19 0.49
C GLY A 312 -28.27 -15.80 1.05
N SER A 313 -27.06 -15.25 0.89
CA SER A 313 -26.72 -13.93 1.43
C SER A 313 -27.20 -12.79 0.53
N ASP A 314 -27.37 -11.59 1.11
CA ASP A 314 -27.65 -10.37 0.34
C ASP A 314 -26.60 -10.13 -0.76
N ARG A 315 -25.34 -10.52 -0.50
CA ARG A 315 -24.26 -10.42 -1.49
C ARG A 315 -24.47 -11.36 -2.68
N GLU A 316 -25.07 -12.53 -2.46
CA GLU A 316 -25.44 -13.42 -3.55
C GLU A 316 -26.53 -12.79 -4.42
N ALA A 317 -27.54 -12.18 -3.79
CA ALA A 317 -28.60 -11.46 -4.48
C ALA A 317 -28.03 -10.28 -5.31
N ASP A 318 -27.13 -9.48 -4.73
CA ASP A 318 -26.46 -8.38 -5.42
C ASP A 318 -25.68 -8.87 -6.66
N TRP A 319 -24.89 -9.94 -6.50
CA TRP A 319 -24.12 -10.52 -7.60
C TRP A 319 -25.00 -11.13 -8.68
N ASN A 320 -26.06 -11.86 -8.31
CA ASN A 320 -27.01 -12.42 -9.26
C ASN A 320 -27.72 -11.33 -10.05
N GLU A 321 -28.06 -10.21 -9.42
CA GLU A 321 -28.64 -9.05 -10.10
C GLU A 321 -27.66 -8.42 -11.10
N TRP A 322 -26.39 -8.24 -10.70
CA TRP A 322 -25.35 -7.73 -11.60
C TRP A 322 -25.10 -8.67 -12.79
N LEU A 323 -25.02 -9.99 -12.54
CA LEU A 323 -24.83 -11.01 -13.58
C LEU A 323 -26.00 -11.02 -14.56
N ARG A 324 -27.24 -10.98 -14.05
CA ARG A 324 -28.48 -10.91 -14.85
C ARG A 324 -28.48 -9.70 -15.78
N ARG A 325 -28.14 -8.51 -15.27
CA ARG A 325 -28.03 -7.30 -16.10
C ARG A 325 -26.98 -7.42 -17.20
N ASN A 326 -25.85 -8.06 -16.90
CA ASN A 326 -24.77 -8.31 -17.86
C ASN A 326 -24.97 -9.59 -18.70
N ARG A 327 -26.18 -10.18 -18.69
CA ARG A 327 -26.56 -11.39 -19.45
C ARG A 327 -25.71 -12.63 -19.13
N PHE A 328 -25.26 -12.75 -17.89
CA PHE A 328 -24.63 -13.97 -17.37
C PHE A 328 -25.60 -14.78 -16.51
N PRO A 329 -25.42 -16.10 -16.42
CA PRO A 329 -26.13 -16.95 -15.48
C PRO A 329 -25.92 -16.54 -14.02
N ALA A 330 -26.82 -16.94 -13.14
CA ALA A 330 -26.67 -16.76 -11.69
C ALA A 330 -25.42 -17.51 -11.16
N LEU A 331 -24.94 -17.11 -9.97
CA LEU A 331 -23.79 -17.75 -9.32
C LEU A 331 -23.99 -19.27 -9.12
N ALA A 332 -25.20 -19.67 -8.74
CA ALA A 332 -25.59 -21.07 -8.62
C ALA A 332 -25.42 -21.85 -9.93
N GLU A 333 -25.69 -21.20 -11.06
CA GLU A 333 -25.53 -21.81 -12.37
C GLU A 333 -24.07 -21.80 -12.84
N LEU A 334 -23.28 -20.78 -12.49
CA LEU A 334 -21.84 -20.75 -12.80
C LEU A 334 -21.05 -21.80 -12.00
N GLY A 335 -21.49 -22.15 -10.79
CA GLY A 335 -20.98 -23.31 -10.05
C GLY A 335 -19.52 -23.20 -9.56
N VAL A 336 -18.96 -22.00 -9.50
CA VAL A 336 -17.59 -21.78 -9.01
C VAL A 336 -17.61 -21.73 -7.48
N LEU A 337 -17.45 -22.89 -6.83
CA LEU A 337 -17.47 -23.02 -5.38
C LEU A 337 -16.09 -22.73 -4.76
N ALA A 338 -16.09 -22.03 -3.62
CA ALA A 338 -14.91 -21.81 -2.79
C ALA A 338 -15.28 -21.82 -1.29
N SER A 339 -14.26 -21.86 -0.43
CA SER A 339 -14.41 -21.82 1.02
C SER A 339 -13.36 -20.92 1.65
N ASP A 340 -13.78 -20.08 2.61
CA ASP A 340 -12.91 -19.22 3.40
C ASP A 340 -13.23 -19.34 4.91
N ALA A 341 -12.68 -18.44 5.73
CA ALA A 341 -12.93 -18.41 7.17
C ALA A 341 -14.40 -18.09 7.53
N THR A 342 -15.18 -17.53 6.59
CA THR A 342 -16.60 -17.18 6.80
C THR A 342 -17.55 -18.32 6.40
N GLY A 343 -17.06 -19.31 5.64
CA GLY A 343 -17.81 -20.52 5.31
C GLY A 343 -17.61 -20.96 3.86
N ARG A 344 -18.58 -21.73 3.36
CA ARG A 344 -18.65 -22.15 1.95
C ARG A 344 -19.57 -21.23 1.16
N GLY A 345 -19.24 -21.00 -0.10
CA GLY A 345 -20.01 -20.14 -0.98
C GLY A 345 -19.51 -20.14 -2.41
N TYR A 346 -19.90 -19.12 -3.16
CA TYR A 346 -19.43 -18.88 -4.52
C TYR A 346 -18.17 -18.03 -4.51
N GLU A 347 -17.17 -18.41 -5.30
CA GLU A 347 -15.99 -17.58 -5.55
C GLU A 347 -16.39 -16.40 -6.44
N THR A 348 -16.07 -15.18 -6.03
CA THR A 348 -16.26 -13.98 -6.86
C THR A 348 -14.98 -13.14 -6.89
N PRO A 349 -14.76 -12.32 -7.94
CA PRO A 349 -13.56 -11.47 -8.05
C PRO A 349 -13.42 -10.41 -6.95
N PHE A 350 -14.56 -10.00 -6.39
CA PHE A 350 -14.68 -8.94 -5.39
C PHE A 350 -15.77 -9.30 -4.38
N ARG A 351 -15.74 -8.63 -3.22
CA ARG A 351 -16.72 -8.83 -2.14
C ARG A 351 -18.15 -8.39 -2.48
N ARG A 352 -18.28 -7.39 -3.35
CA ARG A 352 -19.55 -6.89 -3.91
C ARG A 352 -19.41 -6.78 -5.43
N PRO A 353 -20.50 -6.86 -6.20
CA PRO A 353 -20.42 -6.59 -7.62
C PRO A 353 -20.01 -5.14 -7.87
N PRO A 354 -19.40 -4.84 -9.04
CA PRO A 354 -19.15 -3.47 -9.49
C PRO A 354 -20.45 -2.65 -9.46
N SER A 355 -20.33 -1.34 -9.20
CA SER A 355 -21.50 -0.45 -9.11
C SER A 355 -22.28 -0.44 -10.43
N ILE A 356 -23.61 -0.50 -10.32
CA ILE A 356 -24.53 -0.56 -11.46
C ILE A 356 -24.52 0.77 -12.25
N ASP A 357 -24.32 1.89 -11.56
CA ASP A 357 -24.34 3.22 -12.19
C ASP A 357 -23.06 3.52 -12.97
N GLN A 358 -22.09 2.59 -12.94
CA GLN A 358 -20.82 2.69 -13.65
C GLN A 358 -20.83 1.75 -14.86
N ASP A 359 -21.76 1.96 -15.78
CA ASP A 359 -21.78 1.30 -17.10
C ASP A 359 -20.58 1.67 -18.00
N ASN A 360 -19.60 2.37 -17.45
CA ASN A 360 -18.40 2.74 -18.15
C ASN A 360 -17.53 1.50 -18.33
N GLU A 361 -17.45 0.97 -19.56
CA GLU A 361 -16.61 -0.20 -19.92
C GLU A 361 -15.13 -0.02 -19.55
N GLN A 362 -14.72 1.21 -19.26
CA GLN A 362 -13.38 1.55 -18.79
C GLN A 362 -13.14 1.19 -17.33
N ASP A 363 -14.18 0.89 -16.54
CA ASP A 363 -14.00 0.45 -15.17
C ASP A 363 -13.33 -0.92 -15.12
N LEU A 364 -12.18 -0.94 -14.47
CA LEU A 364 -11.33 -2.13 -14.32
C LEU A 364 -12.07 -3.24 -13.59
N GLU A 365 -12.91 -2.90 -12.60
CA GLU A 365 -13.65 -3.88 -11.82
C GLU A 365 -14.69 -4.60 -12.68
N ALA A 366 -15.50 -3.86 -13.44
CA ALA A 366 -16.46 -4.41 -14.39
C ALA A 366 -15.80 -5.34 -15.42
N ARG A 367 -14.64 -4.94 -15.96
CA ARG A 367 -13.87 -5.77 -16.91
C ARG A 367 -13.38 -7.08 -16.28
N ILE A 368 -12.85 -7.03 -15.06
CA ILE A 368 -12.40 -8.23 -14.34
C ILE A 368 -13.58 -9.16 -14.05
N ALA A 369 -14.71 -8.61 -13.59
CA ALA A 369 -15.93 -9.37 -13.30
C ALA A 369 -16.49 -10.08 -14.55
N ARG A 370 -16.56 -9.38 -15.69
CA ARG A 370 -16.98 -9.98 -16.97
C ARG A 370 -16.02 -11.06 -17.46
N ARG A 371 -14.70 -10.83 -17.34
CA ARG A 371 -13.69 -11.84 -17.74
C ARG A 371 -13.80 -13.10 -16.89
N TRP A 372 -14.03 -12.95 -15.59
CA TRP A 372 -14.27 -14.06 -14.68
C TRP A 372 -15.56 -14.82 -15.01
N ALA A 373 -16.67 -14.13 -15.24
CA ALA A 373 -17.95 -14.76 -15.57
C ALA A 373 -17.87 -15.57 -16.88
N ASN A 374 -17.19 -15.04 -17.91
CA ASN A 374 -16.93 -15.76 -19.15
C ASN A 374 -16.08 -17.02 -18.93
N TRP A 375 -15.00 -16.91 -18.14
CA TRP A 375 -14.20 -18.08 -17.79
C TRP A 375 -15.01 -19.15 -17.06
N ALA A 376 -15.84 -18.74 -16.09
CA ALA A 376 -16.70 -19.64 -15.34
C ALA A 376 -17.72 -20.35 -16.25
N LEU A 377 -18.29 -19.63 -17.23
CA LEU A 377 -19.20 -20.19 -18.22
C LEU A 377 -18.52 -21.23 -19.11
N LEU A 378 -17.32 -20.92 -19.63
CA LEU A 378 -16.55 -21.84 -20.47
C LEU A 378 -16.13 -23.11 -19.71
N ARG A 379 -15.79 -22.97 -18.42
CA ARG A 379 -15.47 -24.11 -17.55
C ARG A 379 -16.65 -25.07 -17.35
N LYS A 380 -17.89 -24.58 -17.37
CA LYS A 380 -19.08 -25.44 -17.18
C LYS A 380 -19.43 -26.22 -18.45
N GLY A 381 -19.14 -25.65 -19.63
CA GLY A 381 -19.44 -26.26 -20.92
C GLY A 381 -18.42 -27.31 -21.39
N ALA A 382 -17.30 -27.43 -20.68
CA ALA A 382 -16.22 -28.38 -20.94
C ALA A 382 -16.14 -29.39 -19.79
#